data_AF-A0A1C4RMR4-F1
#
_entry.id   AF-A0A1C4RMR4-F1
#
_cell.length_a   1.000
_cell.length_b   1.000
_cell.length_c   1.000
_cell.angle_alpha   90.00
_cell.angle_beta   90.00
_cell.angle_gamma   90.00
#
_symmetry.space_group_name_H-M   'P 1'
#
loop_
_entity.id
_entity.type
_entity.pdbx_description
1 polymer ?
#
loop_
_entity_poly.entity_id
_entity_poly.type
_entity_poly.pdbx_seq_one_letter_code
_entity_poly.pdbx_strand_id
1 'polypeptide(L)' 'MAEIGLPDDEITTWVDATAFSGQKFDALAAHASQGENIFFLTMGKERFGELMGVETFVRVRDTTGAAVPENDLFAGLR' A
#
# COMPACT_ATOMS: atom_id res chain seq x y z
N MET A 1 11.42 7.58 -19.13
CA MET A 1 11.13 7.17 -17.75
C MET A 1 10.07 6.10 -17.83
N ALA A 2 10.17 5.01 -17.07
CA ALA A 2 9.08 4.04 -17.02
C ALA A 2 7.83 4.74 -16.46
N GLU A 3 6.66 4.41 -17.00
CA GLU A 3 5.39 4.78 -16.38
C GLU A 3 5.29 4.01 -15.06
N ILE A 4 5.20 4.74 -13.95
CA ILE A 4 5.12 4.16 -12.60
C ILE A 4 3.67 4.27 -12.14
N GLY A 5 3.09 3.13 -11.76
CA GLY A 5 1.72 3.03 -11.27
C GLY A 5 0.73 2.53 -12.34
N LEU A 6 -0.51 2.38 -11.92
CA LEU A 6 -1.65 2.06 -12.76
C LEU A 6 -2.77 3.10 -12.52
N PRO A 7 -3.66 3.33 -13.49
CA PRO A 7 -4.89 4.09 -13.28
C PRO A 7 -5.76 3.52 -12.15
N ASP A 8 -6.47 4.40 -11.44
CA ASP A 8 -7.33 3.99 -10.30
C ASP A 8 -8.43 3.00 -10.70
N ASP A 9 -8.94 3.08 -11.93
CA ASP A 9 -9.95 2.17 -12.49
C ASP A 9 -9.40 0.78 -12.83
N GLU A 10 -8.08 0.61 -12.85
CA GLU A 10 -7.41 -0.69 -12.95
C GLU A 10 -7.10 -1.31 -11.57
N ILE A 11 -7.12 -0.52 -10.50
CA ILE A 11 -6.93 -1.01 -9.13
C ILE A 11 -8.19 -1.74 -8.66
N THR A 12 -8.03 -3.00 -8.29
CA THR A 12 -9.16 -3.84 -7.86
C THR A 12 -9.33 -3.89 -6.35
N THR A 13 -8.34 -3.45 -5.56
CA THR A 13 -8.35 -3.61 -4.11
C THR A 13 -7.64 -2.44 -3.43
N TRP A 14 -8.29 -1.86 -2.43
CA TRP A 14 -7.79 -0.73 -1.64
C TRP A 14 -7.78 -1.11 -0.16
N VAL A 15 -6.61 -1.28 0.43
CA VAL A 15 -6.46 -1.69 1.83
C VAL A 15 -6.07 -0.48 2.66
N ASP A 16 -6.95 -0.05 3.55
CA ASP A 16 -6.61 0.95 4.58
C ASP A 16 -5.75 0.30 5.67
N ALA A 17 -4.46 0.61 5.63
CA ALA A 17 -3.45 0.21 6.59
C ALA A 17 -2.98 1.39 7.47
N THR A 18 -3.73 2.48 7.55
CA THR A 18 -3.33 3.73 8.24
C THR A 18 -2.99 3.47 9.70
N ALA A 19 -3.74 2.58 10.36
CA ALA A 19 -3.51 2.14 11.75
C ALA A 19 -2.14 1.48 11.97
N PHE A 20 -1.48 1.02 10.90
CA PHE A 20 -0.19 0.33 10.92
C PHE A 20 0.94 1.13 10.25
N SER A 21 0.68 2.38 9.88
CA SER A 21 1.65 3.23 9.17
C SER A 21 2.92 3.52 9.99
N GLY A 22 2.81 3.56 11.32
CA GLY A 22 3.97 3.72 12.21
C GLY A 22 4.93 2.53 12.15
N GLN A 23 4.40 1.30 12.15
CA GLN A 23 5.19 0.08 11.99
C GLN A 23 5.85 0.02 10.61
N LYS A 24 5.15 0.45 9.56
CA LYS A 24 5.70 0.56 8.21
C LYS A 24 6.86 1.57 8.14
N PHE A 25 6.72 2.73 8.80
CA PHE A 25 7.80 3.71 8.90
C PHE A 25 9.03 3.13 9.61
N ASP A 26 8.84 2.47 10.74
CA ASP A 26 9.93 1.88 11.52
C ASP A 26 10.64 0.75 10.74
N ALA A 27 9.89 -0.04 9.97
CA ALA A 27 10.44 -1.04 9.06
C ALA A 27 11.33 -0.39 7.98
N LEU A 28 10.87 0.69 7.34
CA LEU A 28 11.67 1.44 6.36
C LEU A 28 12.95 2.02 6.99
N ALA A 29 12.86 2.54 8.21
CA ALA A 29 14.01 3.10 8.93
C ALA A 29 15.09 2.05 9.24
N ALA A 30 14.71 0.78 9.44
CA ALA A 30 15.64 -0.31 9.67
C ALA A 30 16.54 -0.60 8.45
N HIS A 31 16.12 -0.22 7.24
CA HIS A 31 16.90 -0.36 6.00
C HIS A 31 17.87 0.82 5.78
N ALA A 32 18.61 1.25 6.82
CA ALA A 32 19.44 2.45 6.79
C ALA A 32 20.53 2.47 5.69
N SER A 33 20.97 1.30 5.20
CA SER A 33 21.94 1.21 4.09
C SER A 33 21.32 1.43 2.71
N GLN A 34 19.99 1.46 2.60
CA GLN A 34 19.26 1.68 1.35
C GLN A 34 18.87 3.16 1.23
N GLY A 35 19.78 3.95 0.65
CA GLY A 35 19.64 5.41 0.55
C GLY A 35 18.38 5.92 -0.16
N GLU A 36 17.72 5.07 -0.96
CA GLU A 36 16.44 5.38 -1.63
C GLU A 36 15.28 5.60 -0.64
N ASN A 37 15.32 4.97 0.54
CA ASN A 37 14.28 5.11 1.56
C ASN A 37 14.34 6.43 2.33
N ILE A 38 15.44 7.19 2.19
CA ILE A 38 15.67 8.43 2.95
C ILE A 38 14.56 9.45 2.70
N PHE A 39 14.02 9.53 1.48
CA PHE A 39 12.93 10.45 1.14
C PHE A 39 11.67 10.21 1.98
N PHE A 40 11.31 8.96 2.27
CA PHE A 40 10.14 8.65 3.10
C PHE A 40 10.36 9.00 4.56
N LEU A 41 11.59 8.84 5.05
CA LEU A 41 11.96 9.10 6.43
C LEU A 41 12.04 10.60 6.74
N THR A 42 12.40 11.43 5.77
CA THR A 42 12.47 12.90 5.96
C THR A 42 11.11 13.57 6.09
N MET A 43 10.03 12.93 5.64
CA MET A 43 8.66 13.46 5.78
C MET A 43 8.12 13.38 7.22
N GLY A 44 8.70 12.53 8.07
CA GLY A 44 8.23 12.27 9.43
C GLY A 44 7.01 11.33 9.49
N LYS A 45 6.78 10.75 10.67
CA LYS A 45 5.80 9.66 10.87
C LYS A 45 4.35 10.05 10.53
N GLU A 46 3.91 11.22 10.97
CA GLU A 46 2.53 11.69 10.75
C GLU A 46 2.24 11.85 9.24
N ARG A 47 3.07 12.62 8.53
CA ARG A 47 2.92 12.85 7.10
C ARG A 47 3.11 11.57 6.28
N PHE A 48 4.00 10.69 6.71
CA PHE A 48 4.15 9.36 6.12
C PHE A 48 2.84 8.56 6.23
N GLY A 49 2.18 8.58 7.39
CA GLY A 49 0.90 7.91 7.60
C GLY A 49 -0.21 8.43 6.70
N GLU A 50 -0.31 9.76 6.52
CA GLU A 50 -1.29 10.37 5.62
C GLU A 50 -1.11 9.97 4.15
N LEU A 51 0.14 9.82 3.70
CA LEU A 51 0.46 9.55 2.30
C LEU A 51 0.58 8.06 1.96
N MET A 52 0.99 7.24 2.93
CA MET A 52 1.35 5.82 2.72
C MET A 52 0.44 4.87 3.50
N GLY A 53 -0.67 5.38 4.04
CA GLY A 53 -1.63 4.64 4.85
C GLY A 53 -2.53 3.69 4.06
N VAL A 54 -2.73 3.92 2.76
CA VAL A 54 -3.51 3.03 1.90
C VAL A 54 -2.59 2.28 0.94
N GLU A 55 -2.81 0.98 0.79
CA GLU A 55 -2.09 0.11 -0.14
C GLU A 55 -3.04 -0.45 -1.20
N THR A 56 -2.62 -0.37 -2.46
CA THR A 56 -3.43 -0.73 -3.63
C THR A 56 -2.94 -2.01 -4.29
N PHE A 57 -3.85 -2.87 -4.73
CA PHE A 57 -3.54 -4.14 -5.39
C PHE A 57 -4.40 -4.36 -6.64
N VAL A 58 -3.89 -5.21 -7.53
CA VAL A 58 -4.60 -5.71 -8.70
C VAL A 58 -4.81 -7.22 -8.57
N ARG A 59 -6.06 -7.66 -8.67
CA ARG A 59 -6.47 -9.05 -8.60
C ARG A 59 -6.19 -9.72 -9.94
N VAL A 60 -5.00 -10.31 -10.05
CA VAL A 60 -4.55 -11.01 -11.26
C VAL A 60 -5.18 -12.40 -11.44
N ARG A 61 -5.77 -12.97 -10.38
CA ARG A 61 -6.45 -14.27 -10.40
C ARG A 61 -7.62 -14.26 -9.43
N ASP A 62 -8.79 -14.66 -9.91
CA ASP A 62 -10.03 -14.74 -9.13
C ASP A 62 -10.47 -16.19 -8.92
N THR A 63 -10.79 -16.53 -7.68
CA THR A 63 -11.40 -17.81 -7.28
C THR A 63 -12.61 -17.63 -6.37
N THR A 64 -12.99 -16.40 -6.04
CA THR A 64 -14.04 -16.08 -5.05
C THR A 64 -15.25 -15.39 -5.67
N GLY A 65 -15.08 -14.75 -6.83
CA GLY A 65 -16.13 -13.94 -7.45
C GLY A 65 -16.51 -12.71 -6.63
N ALA A 66 -15.64 -12.26 -5.70
CA ALA A 66 -15.89 -11.07 -4.91
C ALA A 66 -16.01 -9.83 -5.81
N ALA A 67 -16.93 -8.93 -5.46
CA ALA A 67 -17.11 -7.69 -6.18
C ALA A 67 -15.88 -6.77 -6.00
N VAL A 68 -15.55 -6.03 -7.06
CA VAL A 68 -14.46 -5.04 -7.07
C VAL A 68 -15.04 -3.61 -7.09
N PRO A 69 -14.34 -2.61 -6.51
CA PRO A 69 -13.10 -2.75 -5.76
C PRO A 69 -13.31 -3.39 -4.38
N GLU A 70 -12.37 -4.23 -3.98
CA GLU A 70 -12.30 -4.86 -2.67
C GLU A 70 -11.68 -3.90 -1.65
N ASN A 71 -12.06 -4.05 -0.38
CA ASN A 71 -11.41 -3.39 0.77
C ASN A 71 -10.67 -4.38 1.69
N ASP A 72 -10.65 -5.65 1.31
CA ASP A 72 -10.02 -6.76 2.03
C ASP A 72 -9.54 -7.79 1.01
N LEU A 73 -8.25 -8.14 1.06
CA LEU A 73 -7.67 -9.17 0.20
C LEU A 73 -8.28 -10.55 0.42
N PHE A 74 -8.99 -10.76 1.53
CA PHE A 74 -9.68 -12.01 1.86
C PHE A 74 -11.17 -12.01 1.47
N ALA A 75 -11.66 -11.00 0.74
CA ALA A 75 -13.04 -10.93 0.32
C ALA A 75 -13.49 -12.20 -0.44
N GLY A 76 -14.60 -12.80 0.01
CA GLY A 76 -15.19 -14.01 -0.59
C GLY A 76 -14.52 -15.34 -0.22
N LEU A 77 -13.56 -15.37 0.71
CA LEU A 77 -12.93 -16.60 1.22
C LEU A 77 -13.60 -17.18 2.48
N ARG A 78 -14.74 -16.63 2.91
CA ARG A 78 -15.48 -17.05 4.11
C ARG A 78 -16.87 -17.54 3.77
#